data_AF-A0A536X6Z4-F1
#
_entry.id   AF-A0A536X6Z4-F1
#
_cell.length_a   1.000
_cell.length_b   1.000
_cell.length_c   1.000
_cell.angle_alpha   90.00
_cell.angle_beta   90.00
_cell.angle_gamma   90.00
#
_symmetry.space_group_name_H-M   'P 1'
#
loop_
_entity.id
_entity.type
_entity.pdbx_description
1 polymer ?
#
loop_
_entity_poly.entity_id
_entity_poly.type
_entity_poly.pdbx_seq_one_letter_code
_entity_poly.pdbx_strand_id
1 'polypeptide(L)'
;MKTSLAQRPSPQIRVGLDEHKQLRKATPADTPLRRTLVWVESLPPRVRPNALVRQFARVANLIAATWGDLEYFETYMGSLLIDERGTRKGFPPDVLAELQALEVYRLAIQGNEPWVDVSKRG
;
A
#
# COMPACT_ATOMS: atom_id res chain seq x y z
N MET A 1 -60.58 -35.69 -11.88
CA MET A 1 -60.44 -34.23 -11.67
C MET A 1 -59.36 -34.06 -10.58
N LYS A 2 -58.04 -34.07 -10.82
CA LYS A 2 -57.13 -33.06 -11.43
C LYS A 2 -57.58 -31.63 -11.02
N THR A 3 -56.90 -30.85 -10.18
CA THR A 3 -55.50 -30.33 -10.20
C THR A 3 -55.21 -29.69 -8.81
N SER A 4 -54.22 -30.11 -8.01
CA SER A 4 -52.81 -29.66 -7.85
C SER A 4 -52.52 -28.16 -7.59
N LEU A 5 -51.88 -27.92 -6.43
CA LEU A 5 -50.83 -26.95 -6.05
C LEU A 5 -51.05 -25.42 -6.17
N ALA A 6 -50.83 -24.70 -5.06
CA ALA A 6 -50.03 -23.47 -5.06
C ALA A 6 -49.54 -23.12 -3.64
N GLN A 7 -48.37 -23.66 -3.31
CA GLN A 7 -47.45 -23.18 -2.28
C GLN A 7 -47.25 -21.66 -2.43
N ARG A 8 -47.37 -20.89 -1.34
CA ARG A 8 -46.96 -19.47 -1.31
C ARG A 8 -45.44 -19.42 -1.51
N PRO A 9 -44.90 -18.74 -2.54
CA PRO A 9 -43.45 -18.61 -2.66
C PRO A 9 -42.92 -17.66 -1.59
N SER A 10 -41.97 -18.15 -0.79
CA SER A 10 -41.11 -17.34 0.05
C SER A 10 -40.38 -16.29 -0.78
N PRO A 11 -40.22 -15.04 -0.31
CA PRO A 11 -39.36 -14.08 -0.97
C PRO A 11 -37.90 -14.52 -0.78
N GLN A 12 -37.37 -15.20 -1.79
CA GLN A 12 -35.93 -15.42 -1.91
C GLN A 12 -35.28 -14.06 -2.16
N ILE A 13 -34.70 -13.48 -1.11
CA ILE A 13 -33.77 -12.35 -1.25
C ILE A 13 -32.59 -12.88 -2.07
N ARG A 14 -32.64 -12.65 -3.39
CA ARG A 14 -31.48 -12.77 -4.27
C ARG A 14 -30.58 -11.58 -3.94
N VAL A 15 -29.75 -11.72 -2.92
CA VAL A 15 -28.62 -10.81 -2.68
C VAL A 15 -27.77 -10.82 -3.95
N GLY A 16 -27.85 -9.73 -4.71
CA GLY A 16 -27.07 -9.53 -5.92
C GLY A 16 -25.59 -9.58 -5.59
N LEU A 17 -24.87 -10.50 -6.22
CA LEU A 17 -23.42 -10.66 -6.16
C LEU A 17 -22.67 -9.55 -6.92
N ASP A 18 -23.22 -8.34 -6.97
CA ASP A 18 -22.77 -7.27 -7.86
C ASP A 18 -22.42 -5.96 -7.13
N GLU A 19 -22.54 -5.92 -5.80
CA GLU A 19 -22.36 -4.69 -5.01
C GLU A 19 -20.92 -4.43 -4.55
N HIS A 20 -20.00 -5.38 -4.78
CA HIS A 20 -18.61 -5.25 -4.32
C HIS A 20 -17.66 -4.59 -5.31
N LYS A 21 -18.13 -4.20 -6.51
CA LYS A 21 -17.24 -3.69 -7.57
C LYS A 21 -17.01 -2.17 -7.53
N GLN A 22 -17.76 -1.42 -6.70
CA GLN A 22 -17.78 0.04 -6.78
C GLN A 22 -17.14 0.78 -5.59
N LEU A 23 -16.68 0.10 -4.54
CA LEU A 23 -16.10 0.74 -3.34
C LEU A 23 -14.57 0.77 -3.28
N ARG A 24 -13.88 0.48 -4.39
CA ARG A 24 -12.41 0.65 -4.48
C ARG A 24 -11.98 1.55 -5.61
N LYS A 25 -12.68 2.66 -5.80
CA LYS A 25 -12.04 3.88 -6.34
C LYS A 25 -11.69 4.76 -5.15
N ALA A 26 -10.68 4.33 -4.38
CA ALA A 26 -9.93 5.31 -3.62
C ALA A 26 -9.35 6.22 -4.69
N THR A 27 -9.95 7.38 -4.92
CA THR A 27 -9.30 8.47 -5.64
C THR A 27 -7.90 8.53 -5.08
N PRO A 28 -6.85 8.26 -5.88
CA PRO A 28 -5.50 8.28 -5.35
C PRO A 28 -5.32 9.66 -4.73
N ALA A 29 -4.64 9.72 -3.59
CA ALA A 29 -3.97 10.97 -3.29
C ALA A 29 -2.90 11.10 -4.40
N ASP A 30 -3.28 11.68 -5.54
CA ASP A 30 -2.44 11.89 -6.73
C ASP A 30 -1.34 12.92 -6.45
N THR A 31 -1.32 13.49 -5.24
CA THR A 31 -0.39 14.54 -4.85
C THR A 31 0.46 14.08 -3.65
N PRO A 32 1.79 14.19 -3.74
CA PRO A 32 2.66 13.97 -2.60
C PRO A 32 2.43 15.04 -1.53
N LEU A 33 2.39 14.63 -0.27
CA LEU A 33 2.29 15.55 0.86
C LEU A 33 3.62 16.30 1.04
N ARG A 34 3.58 17.50 1.62
CA ARG A 34 4.80 18.28 1.93
C ARG A 34 5.82 17.45 2.73
N ARG A 35 5.37 16.70 3.74
CA ARG A 35 6.24 15.82 4.54
C ARG A 35 6.94 14.74 3.70
N THR A 36 6.26 14.25 2.66
CA THR A 36 6.78 13.25 1.73
C THR A 36 7.88 13.85 0.87
N LEU A 37 7.69 15.09 0.39
CA LEU A 37 8.72 15.79 -0.38
C LEU A 37 9.97 16.07 0.47
N VAL A 38 9.80 16.54 1.70
CA VAL A 38 10.91 16.76 2.65
C VAL A 38 11.64 15.44 2.93
N TRP A 39 10.89 14.34 3.13
CA TRP A 39 11.48 13.02 3.29
C TRP A 39 12.30 12.60 2.06
N VAL A 40 11.77 12.78 0.84
CA VAL A 40 12.50 12.48 -0.41
C VAL A 40 13.79 13.28 -0.50
N GLU A 41 13.76 14.57 -0.15
CA GLU A 41 14.95 15.43 -0.17
C GLU A 41 16.01 14.98 0.84
N SER A 42 15.60 14.44 2.00
CA SER A 42 16.50 13.91 3.03
C SER A 42 17.25 12.64 2.62
N LEU A 43 16.77 11.93 1.59
CA LEU A 43 17.39 10.71 1.11
C LEU A 43 18.60 11.01 0.19
N PRO A 44 19.64 10.16 0.21
CA PRO A 44 20.73 10.24 -0.75
C PRO A 44 20.22 10.19 -2.20
N PRO A 45 20.79 10.96 -3.15
CA PRO A 45 20.28 11.06 -4.51
C PRO A 45 20.06 9.72 -5.23
N ARG A 46 20.86 8.70 -4.92
CA ARG A 46 20.79 7.36 -5.53
C ARG A 46 19.58 6.53 -5.09
N VAL A 47 18.96 6.84 -3.95
CA VAL A 47 17.83 6.08 -3.38
C VAL A 47 16.53 6.91 -3.34
N ARG A 48 16.52 8.09 -3.97
CA ARG A 48 15.34 8.94 -4.02
C ARG A 48 14.26 8.31 -4.91
N PRO A 49 13.03 8.13 -4.39
CA PRO A 49 11.98 7.43 -5.12
C PRO A 49 11.18 8.40 -6.02
N ASN A 50 11.81 8.86 -7.10
CA ASN A 50 11.25 9.88 -7.99
C ASN A 50 10.09 9.33 -8.84
N ALA A 51 10.24 8.13 -9.42
CA ALA A 51 9.20 7.48 -10.19
C ALA A 51 8.00 7.10 -9.30
N LEU A 52 8.26 6.58 -8.09
CA LEU A 52 7.24 6.27 -7.11
C LEU A 52 6.43 7.50 -6.70
N VAL A 53 7.08 8.63 -6.41
CA VAL A 53 6.39 9.87 -6.03
C VAL A 53 5.53 10.39 -7.18
N ARG A 54 6.02 10.28 -8.43
CA ARG A 54 5.29 10.75 -9.62
C ARG A 54 4.12 9.86 -10.02
N GLN A 55 4.25 8.54 -9.88
CA GLN A 55 3.27 7.57 -10.38
C GLN A 55 2.37 6.99 -9.29
N PHE A 56 2.86 6.94 -8.04
CA PHE A 56 2.21 6.30 -6.90
C PHE A 56 2.37 7.17 -5.64
N ALA A 57 2.00 8.45 -5.71
CA ALA A 57 2.13 9.41 -4.61
C ALA A 57 1.53 8.91 -3.29
N ARG A 58 0.40 8.17 -3.31
CA ARG A 58 -0.17 7.52 -2.11
C ARG A 58 0.78 6.53 -1.44
N VAL A 59 1.48 5.70 -2.23
CA VAL A 59 2.46 4.74 -1.72
C VAL A 59 3.64 5.49 -1.11
N ALA A 60 4.17 6.49 -1.82
CA ALA A 60 5.23 7.35 -1.30
C ALA A 60 4.83 8.04 0.02
N ASN A 61 3.58 8.54 0.11
CA ASN A 61 3.06 9.18 1.33
C ASN A 61 2.96 8.21 2.52
N LEU A 62 2.66 6.94 2.27
CA LEU A 62 2.59 5.89 3.29
C LEU A 62 3.99 5.47 3.73
N ILE A 63 4.92 5.26 2.79
CA ILE A 63 6.32 4.97 3.10
C ILE A 63 6.92 6.09 3.94
N ALA A 64 6.74 7.35 3.55
CA ALA A 64 7.24 8.49 4.33
C ALA A 64 6.63 8.55 5.74
N ALA A 65 5.39 8.05 5.92
CA ALA A 65 4.74 7.99 7.22
C ALA A 65 5.30 6.89 8.13
N THR A 66 5.65 5.74 7.54
CA THR A 66 6.20 4.59 8.26
C THR A 66 7.72 4.62 8.35
N TRP A 67 8.40 5.53 7.65
CA TRP A 67 9.87 5.60 7.61
C TRP A 67 10.53 5.77 8.99
N GLY A 68 9.83 6.28 10.00
CA GLY A 68 10.38 6.37 11.36
C GLY A 68 10.40 5.02 12.10
N ASP A 69 9.61 4.05 11.67
CA ASP A 69 9.36 2.80 12.38
C ASP A 69 9.66 1.62 11.46
N LEU A 70 10.76 0.91 11.77
CA LEU A 70 11.27 -0.15 10.90
C LEU A 70 10.27 -1.29 10.73
N GLU A 71 9.58 -1.71 11.80
CA GLU A 71 8.66 -2.84 11.76
C GLU A 71 7.46 -2.53 10.85
N TYR A 72 6.88 -1.33 10.96
CA TYR A 72 5.80 -0.90 10.07
C TYR A 72 6.29 -0.70 8.63
N PHE A 73 7.51 -0.20 8.44
CA PHE A 73 8.09 -0.07 7.11
C PHE A 73 8.28 -1.43 6.44
N GLU A 74 8.90 -2.40 7.12
CA GLU A 74 9.15 -3.75 6.60
C GLU A 74 7.84 -4.49 6.31
N THR A 75 6.89 -4.43 7.24
CA THR A 75 5.56 -5.02 7.05
C THR A 75 4.86 -4.42 5.83
N TYR A 76 4.94 -3.10 5.66
CA TYR A 76 4.35 -2.43 4.52
C TYR A 76 5.09 -2.78 3.21
N MET A 77 6.42 -2.79 3.22
CA MET A 77 7.24 -3.14 2.06
C MET A 77 7.00 -4.59 1.61
N GLY A 78 6.95 -5.53 2.55
CA GLY A 78 6.54 -6.91 2.30
C GLY A 78 5.16 -6.97 1.65
N SER A 79 4.18 -6.20 2.11
CA SER A 79 2.85 -6.16 1.49
C SER A 79 2.81 -5.58 0.07
N LEU A 80 3.82 -4.79 -0.31
CA LEU A 80 3.95 -4.17 -1.63
C LEU A 80 4.74 -5.05 -2.61
N LEU A 81 5.81 -5.69 -2.14
CA LEU A 81 6.72 -6.51 -2.95
C LEU A 81 6.24 -7.96 -3.07
N ILE A 82 5.57 -8.48 -2.04
CA ILE A 82 4.98 -9.83 -2.05
C ILE A 82 3.59 -9.73 -2.69
N ASP A 83 3.53 -9.98 -4.00
CA ASP A 83 2.27 -10.04 -4.75
C ASP A 83 1.54 -11.37 -4.51
N GLU A 84 0.95 -11.53 -3.33
CA GLU A 84 0.12 -12.69 -2.99
C GLU A 84 -1.29 -12.62 -3.61
N ARG A 85 -1.60 -11.58 -4.38
CA ARG A 85 -2.97 -11.28 -4.82
C ARG A 85 -3.03 -11.23 -6.33
N GLY A 86 -2.77 -12.36 -6.99
CA GLY A 86 -2.63 -12.62 -8.45
C GLY A 86 -3.66 -12.02 -9.43
N THR A 87 -3.96 -10.74 -9.29
CA THR A 87 -4.89 -9.91 -10.07
C THR A 87 -4.43 -8.45 -10.18
N ARG A 88 -3.29 -8.07 -9.58
CA ARG A 88 -2.71 -6.72 -9.72
C ARG A 88 -1.66 -6.70 -10.84
N LYS A 89 -1.58 -5.57 -11.57
CA LYS A 89 -0.62 -5.36 -12.67
C LYS A 89 0.83 -5.17 -12.22
N GLY A 90 1.15 -5.44 -10.95
CA GLY A 90 2.46 -5.14 -10.36
C GLY A 90 2.82 -3.65 -10.38
N PHE A 91 4.09 -3.36 -10.03
CA PHE A 91 4.69 -2.04 -10.24
C PHE A 91 5.47 -2.01 -11.56
N PRO A 92 5.56 -0.84 -12.23
CA PRO A 92 6.54 -0.64 -13.29
C PRO A 92 7.95 -0.95 -12.78
N PRO A 93 8.87 -1.43 -13.65
CA PRO A 93 10.22 -1.83 -13.24
C PRO A 93 10.99 -0.71 -12.55
N ASP A 94 10.84 0.55 -13.00
CA ASP A 94 11.51 1.70 -12.39
C ASP A 94 11.05 1.93 -10.94
N VAL A 95 9.75 1.74 -10.68
CA VAL A 95 9.17 1.92 -9.34
C VAL A 95 9.57 0.75 -8.44
N LEU A 96 9.62 -0.47 -8.99
CA LEU A 96 10.07 -1.64 -8.25
C LEU A 96 11.54 -1.50 -7.83
N ALA A 97 12.40 -1.02 -8.74
CA ALA A 97 13.81 -0.76 -8.44
C ALA A 97 13.98 0.30 -7.35
N GLU A 98 13.17 1.38 -7.38
CA GLU A 98 13.18 2.39 -6.32
C GLU A 98 12.69 1.82 -4.97
N LEU A 99 11.65 0.99 -4.95
CA LEU A 99 11.16 0.33 -3.73
C LEU A 99 12.21 -0.60 -3.12
N GLN A 100 12.88 -1.41 -3.94
CA GLN A 100 13.98 -2.28 -3.50
C GLN A 100 15.19 -1.47 -3.00
N ALA A 101 15.55 -0.38 -3.69
CA ALA A 101 16.64 0.50 -3.26
C ALA A 101 16.34 1.14 -1.88
N LEU A 102 15.08 1.53 -1.64
CA LEU A 102 14.64 2.04 -0.34
C LEU A 102 14.74 0.98 0.76
N GLU A 103 14.32 -0.26 0.48
CA GLU A 103 14.40 -1.37 1.43
C GLU A 103 15.85 -1.66 1.83
N VAL A 104 16.73 -1.83 0.84
CA VAL A 104 18.17 -2.06 1.06
C VAL A 104 18.79 -0.90 1.83
N TYR A 105 18.47 0.34 1.46
CA TYR A 105 18.97 1.52 2.17
C TYR A 105 18.51 1.55 3.61
N ARG A 106 17.22 1.25 3.86
CA ARG A 106 16.65 1.26 5.20
C ARG A 106 17.29 0.21 6.11
N LEU A 107 17.53 -0.99 5.59
CA LEU A 107 18.24 -2.05 6.30
C LEU A 107 19.71 -1.67 6.56
N ALA A 108 20.37 -1.04 5.59
CA ALA A 108 21.76 -0.62 5.72
C ALA A 108 21.97 0.47 6.77
N ILE A 109 21.08 1.47 6.86
CA ILE A 109 21.17 2.50 7.90
C ILE A 109 20.83 1.96 9.29
N GLN A 110 19.97 0.93 9.38
CA GLN A 110 19.69 0.26 10.66
C GLN A 110 20.88 -0.60 11.12
N GLY A 111 21.53 -1.31 10.20
CA GLY A 111 22.70 -2.14 10.50
C GLY A 111 23.96 -1.36 10.89
N ASN A 112 23.95 -0.02 10.70
CA ASN A 112 25.07 0.87 11.00
C ASN A 112 24.79 1.84 12.17
N GLU A 113 23.78 1.59 13.01
CA GLU A 113 23.64 2.29 14.29
C GLU A 113 23.45 1.33 15.48
N PRO A 114 24.34 1.40 16.49
CA PRO A 114 24.17 0.72 17.76
C PRO A 114 23.19 1.52 18.63
N TRP A 115 22.00 0.96 18.89
CA TRP A 115 21.08 1.42 19.93
C TRP A 115 20.72 2.92 19.91
N VAL A 116 19.82 3.35 19.02
CA VAL A 116 19.08 4.61 19.23
C VAL A 116 17.78 4.36 19.99
N ASP A 117 17.92 4.52 21.31
CA ASP A 117 17.01 5.12 22.28
C ASP A 117 15.51 5.15 21.92
N VAL A 118 14.77 4.29 22.62
CA VAL A 118 13.33 4.40 22.87
C VAL A 118 13.09 5.64 23.73
N SER A 119 13.10 6.82 23.11
CA SER A 119 12.62 8.04 23.74
C SER A 119 11.74 8.83 22.79
N LYS A 120 10.52 9.04 23.28
CA LYS A 120 9.55 10.07 22.87
C LYS A 120 8.50 9.62 21.86
N ARG A 121 7.56 8.80 22.34
CA ARG A 121 6.15 9.23 22.29
C ARG A 121 5.64 9.34 23.72
N GLY A 122 5.31 10.57 24.10
CA GLY A 122 4.59 10.87 25.34
C GLY A 122 3.10 10.62 25.20
#